data_AF-M5C2H5-F1
#
_entry.id   AF-M5C2H5-F1
#
_cell.length_a   1.000
_cell.length_b   1.000
_cell.length_c   1.000
_cell.angle_alpha   90.00
_cell.angle_beta   90.00
_cell.angle_gamma   90.00
#
_symmetry.space_group_name_H-M   'P 1'
#
loop_
_entity.id
_entity.type
_entity.pdbx_description
1 polymer ?
#
loop_
_entity_poly.entity_id
_entity_poly.type
_entity_poly.pdbx_seq_one_letter_code
_entity_poly.pdbx_strand_id
1 'polypeptide(L)'
;MASQKMAVSGGDRQIVFAELSNTHDELYTHNCARPLAAVQEALTANGSDDSHDPRRAALYFMIAAHADQATVDDLTRDFDKHINRMTVAHETHFVGNDAHPTAVISGLPGSVNPVKARVVYVQSPTEGNETELHAVWRMEVEMQDNWYEAYVSASDPSTIVSVIDWASDSPVPPAGGNLNALEAKLAAGRVASEDKAGSYKVWKWGLNDPESGDRSVEEAWHDKIASPLGWHTISKKNNPSGSPDWLGKHDKHGDDQTYLNFTTTWGNNVRT
;
A
#
# COMPACT_ATOMS: atom_id res chain seq x y z
N MET A 1 46.68 42.88 4.99
CA MET A 1 45.62 43.40 4.12
C MET A 1 45.60 42.57 2.84
N ALA A 2 44.41 42.08 2.49
CA ALA A 2 43.90 41.66 1.17
C ALA A 2 43.11 40.35 1.33
N SER A 3 41.91 40.39 0.79
CA SER A 3 40.74 39.55 1.06
C SER A 3 40.53 38.51 -0.06
N GLN A 4 39.59 37.58 0.19
CA GLN A 4 38.71 36.92 -0.79
C GLN A 4 39.25 35.59 -1.39
N LYS A 5 38.51 34.47 -1.54
CA LYS A 5 37.07 34.13 -1.48
C LYS A 5 36.94 32.61 -1.22
N MET A 6 35.99 32.17 -0.39
CA MET A 6 35.55 30.76 -0.34
C MET A 6 34.68 30.46 -1.56
N ALA A 7 34.92 29.32 -2.22
CA ALA A 7 34.01 28.74 -3.19
C ALA A 7 33.53 27.38 -2.65
N VAL A 8 32.25 27.34 -2.26
CA VAL A 8 31.50 26.11 -2.01
C VAL A 8 31.09 25.57 -3.37
N SER A 9 31.61 24.41 -3.76
CA SER A 9 31.12 23.68 -4.94
C SER A 9 30.06 22.68 -4.46
N GLY A 10 28.79 23.04 -4.66
CA GLY A 10 27.71 22.07 -4.71
C GLY A 10 27.88 21.20 -5.95
N GLY A 11 27.83 19.89 -5.77
CA GLY A 11 27.83 18.91 -6.84
C GLY A 11 26.61 18.02 -6.69
N ASP A 12 25.70 18.11 -7.65
CA ASP A 12 24.58 17.21 -7.83
C ASP A 12 25.07 15.76 -7.79
N ARG A 13 24.69 15.03 -6.73
CA ARG A 13 24.81 13.57 -6.71
C ARG A 13 23.70 13.04 -7.61
N GLN A 14 24.00 12.88 -8.88
CA GLN A 14 23.29 11.92 -9.72
C GLN A 14 23.36 10.57 -8.99
N ILE A 15 22.23 10.13 -8.44
CA ILE A 15 22.10 8.80 -7.85
C ILE A 15 22.32 7.82 -8.99
N VAL A 16 23.44 7.10 -8.92
CA VAL A 16 23.83 6.11 -9.92
C VAL A 16 22.85 4.95 -9.80
N PHE A 17 22.23 4.54 -10.92
CA PHE A 17 21.25 3.43 -11.00
C PHE A 17 21.70 2.09 -10.38
N ALA A 18 22.99 1.93 -10.06
CA ALA A 18 23.52 0.79 -9.32
C ALA A 18 23.12 0.76 -7.83
N GLU A 19 22.97 1.91 -7.16
CA GLU A 19 22.48 1.95 -5.76
C GLU A 19 21.02 1.51 -5.66
N LEU A 20 20.19 1.84 -6.65
CA LEU A 20 18.78 1.43 -6.73
C LEU A 20 18.58 -0.08 -6.90
N SER A 21 19.53 -0.76 -7.56
CA SER A 21 19.50 -2.21 -7.74
C SER A 21 19.71 -2.94 -6.41
N ASN A 22 20.69 -2.50 -5.61
CA ASN A 22 20.94 -3.08 -4.29
C ASN A 22 19.77 -2.80 -3.34
N THR A 23 19.16 -1.61 -3.40
CA THR A 23 17.99 -1.33 -2.57
C THR A 23 16.79 -2.20 -2.93
N HIS A 24 16.58 -2.53 -4.21
CA HIS A 24 15.49 -3.44 -4.59
C HIS A 24 15.75 -4.87 -4.13
N ASP A 25 16.98 -5.38 -4.24
CA ASP A 25 17.33 -6.71 -3.75
C ASP A 25 17.24 -6.78 -2.21
N GLU A 26 17.66 -5.73 -1.51
CA GLU A 26 17.52 -5.62 -0.06
C GLU A 26 16.04 -5.55 0.37
N LEU A 27 15.22 -4.75 -0.32
CA LEU A 27 13.78 -4.66 -0.12
C LEU A 27 13.09 -5.99 -0.41
N TYR A 28 13.40 -6.65 -1.51
CA TYR A 28 12.84 -7.96 -1.85
C TYR A 28 13.26 -9.03 -0.84
N THR A 29 14.52 -9.01 -0.42
CA THR A 29 15.01 -9.96 0.59
C THR A 29 14.31 -9.76 1.93
N HIS A 30 14.14 -8.52 2.37
CA HIS A 30 13.50 -8.22 3.66
C HIS A 30 11.98 -8.40 3.63
N ASN A 31 11.30 -7.98 2.57
CA ASN A 31 9.83 -7.96 2.53
C ASN A 31 9.21 -9.20 1.89
N CYS A 32 9.98 -10.01 1.15
CA CYS A 32 9.45 -11.15 0.40
C CYS A 32 10.16 -12.46 0.75
N ALA A 33 11.48 -12.53 0.57
CA ALA A 33 12.21 -13.79 0.71
C ALA A 33 12.30 -14.30 2.16
N ARG A 34 12.55 -13.40 3.12
CA ARG A 34 12.65 -13.75 4.55
C ARG A 34 11.34 -14.24 5.17
N PRO A 35 10.21 -13.52 5.01
CA PRO A 35 8.91 -14.00 5.49
C PRO A 35 8.58 -15.41 4.99
N LEU A 36 8.81 -15.67 3.70
CA LEU A 36 8.54 -16.98 3.10
C LEU A 36 9.41 -18.09 3.72
N ALA A 37 10.70 -17.81 3.97
CA ALA A 37 11.61 -18.77 4.58
C ALA A 37 11.22 -19.11 6.03
N ALA A 38 10.83 -18.10 6.83
CA ALA A 38 10.41 -18.29 8.21
C ALA A 38 9.11 -19.12 8.30
N VAL A 39 8.13 -18.84 7.43
CA VAL A 39 6.90 -19.64 7.33
C VAL A 39 7.22 -21.09 6.96
N GLN A 40 8.09 -21.31 5.98
CA GLN A 40 8.48 -22.64 5.55
C GLN A 40 9.20 -23.41 6.68
N GLU A 41 10.10 -22.76 7.41
CA GLU A 41 10.78 -23.35 8.56
C GLU A 41 9.78 -23.76 9.64
N ALA A 42 8.88 -22.85 10.04
CA ALA A 42 7.82 -23.12 11.00
C ALA A 42 6.91 -24.27 10.56
N LEU A 43 6.57 -24.36 9.27
CA LEU A 43 5.76 -25.44 8.71
C LEU A 43 6.48 -26.79 8.80
N THR A 44 7.77 -26.85 8.49
CA THR A 44 8.55 -28.10 8.59
C THR A 44 8.72 -28.58 10.03
N ALA A 45 8.79 -27.66 10.99
CA ALA A 45 8.94 -27.99 12.40
C ALA A 45 7.60 -28.37 13.08
N ASN A 46 6.48 -27.76 12.65
CA ASN A 46 5.21 -27.78 13.40
C ASN A 46 3.99 -28.28 12.59
N GLY A 47 4.23 -29.01 11.50
CA GLY A 47 3.17 -29.63 10.69
C GLY A 47 2.29 -30.56 11.53
N SER A 48 1.06 -30.13 11.79
CA SER A 48 0.05 -30.89 12.55
C SER A 48 -1.26 -30.89 11.78
N ASP A 49 -2.02 -31.98 11.96
CA ASP A 49 -3.24 -32.31 11.21
C ASP A 49 -4.49 -31.50 11.65
N ASP A 50 -4.37 -30.67 12.70
CA ASP A 50 -5.50 -29.88 13.21
C ASP A 50 -5.59 -28.55 12.45
N SER A 51 -5.91 -28.67 11.17
CA SER A 51 -5.82 -27.58 10.19
C SER A 51 -6.87 -26.48 10.40
N HIS A 52 -7.92 -26.78 11.16
CA HIS A 52 -9.06 -25.89 11.39
C HIS A 52 -8.91 -24.99 12.64
N ASP A 53 -7.77 -25.04 13.34
CA ASP A 53 -7.52 -24.17 14.49
C ASP A 53 -7.14 -22.73 14.04
N PRO A 54 -7.97 -21.71 14.31
CA PRO A 54 -7.70 -20.34 13.88
C PRO A 54 -6.43 -19.75 14.54
N ARG A 55 -5.96 -20.31 15.67
CA ARG A 55 -4.70 -19.89 16.31
C ARG A 55 -3.49 -20.17 15.42
N ARG A 56 -3.49 -21.29 14.70
CA ARG A 56 -2.40 -21.65 13.77
C ARG A 56 -2.33 -20.65 12.63
N ALA A 57 -3.48 -20.33 12.02
CA ALA A 57 -3.57 -19.33 10.97
C ALA A 57 -3.06 -17.95 11.44
N ALA A 58 -3.44 -17.54 12.65
CA ALA A 58 -2.95 -16.30 13.24
C ALA A 58 -1.43 -16.31 13.46
N LEU A 59 -0.85 -17.41 13.97
CA LEU A 59 0.58 -17.48 14.23
C LEU A 59 1.42 -17.48 12.95
N TYR A 60 1.01 -18.25 11.92
CA TYR A 60 1.67 -18.22 10.62
C TYR A 60 1.58 -16.85 9.96
N PHE A 61 0.44 -16.17 10.09
CA PHE A 61 0.30 -14.80 9.64
C PHE A 61 1.28 -13.86 10.35
N MET A 62 1.43 -13.98 11.68
CA MET A 62 2.39 -13.16 12.43
C MET A 62 3.84 -13.44 11.99
N ILE A 63 4.21 -14.70 11.75
CA ILE A 63 5.55 -15.07 11.25
C ILE A 63 5.81 -14.42 9.88
N ALA A 64 4.79 -14.32 9.03
CA ALA A 64 4.91 -13.72 7.71
C ALA A 64 4.90 -12.16 7.72
N ALA A 65 4.14 -11.54 8.63
CA ALA A 65 3.81 -10.13 8.55
C ALA A 65 4.44 -9.25 9.64
N HIS A 66 5.04 -9.83 10.69
CA HIS A 66 5.59 -9.04 11.79
C HIS A 66 6.87 -8.32 11.38
N ALA A 67 6.97 -7.02 11.72
CA ALA A 67 8.09 -6.17 11.32
C ALA A 67 9.39 -6.43 12.11
N ASP A 68 9.29 -6.87 13.36
CA ASP A 68 10.47 -7.19 14.19
C ASP A 68 10.88 -8.66 14.05
N GLN A 69 12.11 -8.85 13.59
CA GLN A 69 12.74 -10.15 13.35
C GLN A 69 12.92 -10.97 14.63
N ALA A 70 13.22 -10.33 15.77
CA ALA A 70 13.43 -11.07 17.01
C ALA A 70 12.14 -11.79 17.45
N THR A 71 10.99 -11.14 17.25
CA THR A 71 9.68 -11.74 17.46
C THR A 71 9.41 -12.86 16.46
N VAL A 72 9.74 -12.70 15.17
CA VAL A 72 9.58 -13.76 14.15
C VAL A 72 10.41 -15.00 14.49
N ASP A 73 11.65 -14.81 14.95
CA ASP A 73 12.53 -15.90 15.34
C ASP A 73 12.01 -16.64 16.59
N ASP A 74 11.48 -15.90 17.58
CA ASP A 74 10.84 -16.49 18.77
C ASP A 74 9.60 -17.29 18.38
N LEU A 75 8.73 -16.72 17.54
CA LEU A 75 7.52 -17.38 17.03
C LEU A 75 7.82 -18.65 16.24
N THR A 76 8.88 -18.63 15.42
CA THR A 76 9.30 -19.78 14.61
C THR A 76 9.87 -20.88 15.49
N ARG A 77 10.75 -20.55 16.43
CA ARG A 77 11.44 -21.52 17.29
C ARG A 77 10.53 -22.12 18.36
N ASP A 78 9.69 -21.31 18.98
CA ASP A 78 8.88 -21.65 20.14
C ASP A 78 7.37 -21.75 19.79
N PHE A 79 7.03 -22.11 18.55
CA PHE A 79 5.68 -22.14 17.99
C PHE A 79 4.63 -22.78 18.91
N ASP A 80 4.85 -24.04 19.34
CA ASP A 80 3.92 -24.78 20.20
C ASP A 80 3.71 -24.12 21.56
N LYS A 81 4.76 -23.49 22.10
CA LYS A 81 4.69 -22.78 23.38
C LYS A 81 3.80 -21.54 23.26
N HIS A 82 3.81 -20.85 22.11
CA HIS A 82 2.90 -19.74 21.85
C HIS A 82 1.47 -20.22 21.66
N ILE A 83 1.23 -21.25 20.84
CA ILE A 83 -0.10 -21.84 20.67
C ILE A 83 -0.73 -22.27 22.00
N ASN A 84 0.03 -22.91 22.88
CA ASN A 84 -0.46 -23.38 24.17
C ASN A 84 -0.83 -22.24 25.14
N ARG A 85 -0.31 -21.02 24.91
CA ARG A 85 -0.64 -19.82 25.69
C ARG A 85 -1.83 -19.05 25.11
N MET A 86 -2.12 -19.25 23.84
CA MET A 86 -3.24 -18.59 23.17
C MET A 86 -4.57 -19.26 23.53
N THR A 87 -5.57 -18.43 23.75
CA THR A 87 -6.94 -18.88 24.05
C THR A 87 -7.90 -18.45 22.94
N VAL A 88 -8.93 -19.25 22.71
CA VAL A 88 -10.00 -18.94 21.75
C VAL A 88 -11.31 -18.90 22.52
N ALA A 89 -11.98 -17.74 22.48
CA ALA A 89 -13.37 -17.60 22.87
C ALA A 89 -14.25 -17.54 21.62
N HIS A 90 -15.46 -18.08 21.68
CA HIS A 90 -16.41 -17.96 20.58
C HIS A 90 -17.53 -17.02 21.00
N GLU A 91 -17.72 -15.96 20.22
CA GLU A 91 -18.80 -15.00 20.39
C GLU A 91 -19.84 -15.22 19.30
N THR A 92 -21.11 -15.30 19.69
CA THR A 92 -22.26 -15.32 18.79
C THR A 92 -22.97 -13.98 18.89
N HIS A 93 -22.85 -13.14 17.86
CA HIS A 93 -23.64 -11.91 17.79
C HIS A 93 -25.07 -12.26 17.33
N PHE A 94 -26.06 -12.06 18.19
CA PHE A 94 -27.48 -12.35 17.92
C PHE A 94 -28.20 -11.23 17.13
N VAL A 95 -27.47 -10.37 16.41
CA VAL A 95 -28.06 -9.24 15.69
C VAL A 95 -28.18 -9.57 14.20
N GLY A 96 -29.40 -9.86 13.75
CA GLY A 96 -29.73 -10.17 12.35
C GLY A 96 -29.80 -11.67 12.05
N ASN A 97 -30.47 -12.03 10.94
CA ASN A 97 -30.67 -13.42 10.50
C ASN A 97 -29.38 -14.15 10.09
N ASP A 98 -28.22 -13.48 10.14
CA ASP A 98 -26.91 -13.97 9.70
C ASP A 98 -25.89 -13.97 10.85
N ALA A 99 -26.24 -14.64 11.96
CA ALA A 99 -25.36 -14.78 13.11
C ALA A 99 -24.19 -15.73 12.78
N HIS A 100 -23.06 -15.19 12.30
CA HIS A 100 -21.84 -15.96 12.10
C HIS A 100 -21.03 -16.05 13.41
N PRO A 101 -20.63 -17.26 13.85
CA PRO A 101 -19.78 -17.40 15.01
C PRO A 101 -18.42 -16.73 14.73
N THR A 102 -18.03 -15.81 15.61
CA THR A 102 -16.74 -15.13 15.55
C THR A 102 -15.85 -15.70 16.66
N ALA A 103 -14.67 -16.19 16.28
CA ALA A 103 -13.64 -16.58 17.22
C ALA A 103 -12.84 -15.33 17.64
N VAL A 104 -12.59 -15.19 18.95
CA VAL A 104 -11.75 -14.16 19.53
C VAL A 104 -10.51 -14.84 20.09
N ILE A 105 -9.38 -14.59 19.46
CA ILE A 105 -8.08 -15.18 19.80
C ILE A 105 -7.34 -14.19 20.69
N SER A 106 -7.03 -14.62 21.92
CA SER A 106 -6.28 -13.81 22.88
C SER A 106 -4.88 -14.37 23.09
N GLY A 107 -3.91 -13.48 23.34
CA GLY A 107 -2.52 -13.85 23.63
C GLY A 107 -1.66 -14.14 22.41
N LEU A 108 -2.06 -13.65 21.22
CA LEU A 108 -1.21 -13.68 20.03
C LEU A 108 -0.01 -12.72 20.25
N PRO A 109 1.24 -13.21 20.20
CA PRO A 109 2.41 -12.33 20.34
C PRO A 109 2.48 -11.31 19.20
N GLY A 110 2.81 -10.05 19.51
CA GLY A 110 2.90 -8.97 18.53
C GLY A 110 1.57 -8.25 18.22
N SER A 111 0.42 -8.79 18.65
CA SER A 111 -0.86 -8.07 18.53
C SER A 111 -1.12 -7.17 19.74
N VAL A 112 -1.72 -6.01 19.49
CA VAL A 112 -2.09 -5.02 20.54
C VAL A 112 -3.42 -5.40 21.19
N ASN A 113 -4.35 -5.91 20.38
CA ASN A 113 -5.67 -6.37 20.81
C ASN A 113 -5.91 -7.85 20.46
N PRO A 114 -6.92 -8.50 21.07
CA PRO A 114 -7.35 -9.83 20.65
C PRO A 114 -7.78 -9.86 19.19
N VAL A 115 -7.35 -10.90 18.46
CA VAL A 115 -7.64 -11.06 17.03
C VAL A 115 -9.04 -11.63 16.86
N LYS A 116 -9.85 -10.97 16.04
CA LYS A 116 -11.16 -11.50 15.65
C LYS A 116 -10.99 -12.33 14.39
N ALA A 117 -11.49 -13.56 14.40
CA ALA A 117 -11.41 -14.50 13.29
C ALA A 117 -12.81 -15.03 12.97
N ARG A 118 -13.17 -15.08 11.69
CA ARG A 118 -14.39 -15.74 11.23
C ARG A 118 -14.16 -16.45 9.90
N VAL A 119 -14.82 -17.58 9.71
CA VAL A 119 -14.74 -18.31 8.44
C VAL A 119 -15.56 -17.57 7.39
N VAL A 120 -14.94 -17.30 6.25
CA VAL A 120 -15.58 -16.72 5.05
C VAL A 120 -15.12 -17.50 3.81
N TYR A 121 -15.74 -17.21 2.67
CA TYR A 121 -15.30 -17.76 1.39
C TYR A 121 -14.70 -16.65 0.52
N VAL A 122 -13.54 -16.92 -0.07
CA VAL A 122 -12.88 -16.03 -1.04
C VAL A 122 -12.86 -16.72 -2.40
N GLN A 123 -13.22 -15.96 -3.43
CA GLN A 123 -13.18 -16.41 -4.81
C GLN A 123 -11.89 -15.92 -5.45
N SER A 124 -11.08 -16.83 -5.98
CA SER A 124 -9.85 -16.50 -6.71
C SER A 124 -9.90 -17.02 -8.15
N PRO A 125 -9.39 -16.24 -9.12
CA PRO A 125 -9.32 -16.67 -10.51
C PRO A 125 -8.24 -17.74 -10.69
N THR A 126 -8.54 -18.78 -11.46
CA THR A 126 -7.60 -19.83 -11.87
C THR A 126 -7.11 -19.57 -13.31
N GLU A 127 -6.00 -20.20 -13.72
CA GLU A 127 -5.39 -20.01 -15.06
C GLU A 127 -6.35 -20.28 -16.25
N GLY A 128 -7.46 -20.97 -16.02
CA GLY A 128 -8.50 -21.26 -17.01
C GLY A 128 -9.64 -20.22 -17.13
N ASN A 129 -9.54 -19.06 -16.47
CA ASN A 129 -10.65 -18.10 -16.33
C ASN A 129 -11.86 -18.69 -15.55
N GLU A 130 -11.61 -19.79 -14.84
CA GLU A 130 -12.50 -20.38 -13.86
C GLU A 130 -12.26 -19.72 -12.50
N THR A 131 -13.18 -19.94 -11.57
CA THR A 131 -13.06 -19.38 -10.22
C THR A 131 -13.13 -20.49 -9.20
N GLU A 132 -12.16 -20.51 -8.29
CA GLU A 132 -12.15 -21.43 -7.16
C GLU A 132 -12.64 -20.70 -5.90
N LEU A 133 -13.34 -21.44 -5.03
CA LEU A 133 -13.86 -20.94 -3.77
C LEU A 133 -13.06 -21.52 -2.62
N HIS A 134 -12.32 -20.69 -1.90
CA HIS A 134 -11.51 -21.09 -0.76
C HIS A 134 -12.21 -20.72 0.54
N ALA A 135 -12.35 -21.70 1.44
CA ALA A 135 -12.73 -21.44 2.83
C ALA A 135 -11.52 -20.85 3.56
N VAL A 136 -11.66 -19.64 4.09
CA VAL A 136 -10.58 -18.89 4.71
C VAL A 136 -11.02 -18.30 6.05
N TRP A 137 -10.07 -18.15 6.97
CA TRP A 137 -10.19 -17.28 8.12
C TRP A 137 -9.98 -15.84 7.69
N ARG A 138 -11.02 -15.02 7.82
CA ARG A 138 -10.88 -13.56 7.83
C ARG A 138 -10.50 -13.14 9.25
N MET A 139 -9.30 -12.60 9.39
CA MET A 139 -8.71 -12.19 10.67
C MET A 139 -8.48 -10.69 10.70
N GLU A 140 -8.87 -10.04 11.79
CA GLU A 140 -8.56 -8.64 12.08
C GLU A 140 -7.41 -8.61 13.09
N VAL A 141 -6.21 -8.28 12.62
CA VAL A 141 -4.95 -8.31 13.38
C VAL A 141 -4.42 -6.90 13.55
N GLU A 142 -4.58 -6.36 14.75
CA GLU A 142 -4.06 -5.04 15.12
C GLU A 142 -2.68 -5.18 15.75
N MET A 143 -1.68 -4.54 15.16
CA MET A 143 -0.30 -4.45 15.66
C MET A 143 0.01 -3.00 16.02
N GLN A 144 1.25 -2.74 16.45
CA GLN A 144 1.67 -1.43 16.92
C GLN A 144 1.52 -0.33 15.86
N ASP A 145 1.98 -0.60 14.65
CA ASP A 145 2.02 0.38 13.55
C ASP A 145 1.11 -0.01 12.37
N ASN A 146 0.66 -1.27 12.31
CA ASN A 146 -0.18 -1.77 11.21
C ASN A 146 -1.48 -2.38 11.72
N TRP A 147 -2.53 -2.29 10.91
CA TRP A 147 -3.79 -2.97 11.19
C TRP A 147 -4.21 -3.78 9.98
N TYR A 148 -4.02 -5.10 10.07
CA TYR A 148 -4.29 -6.02 8.99
C TYR A 148 -5.69 -6.62 9.04
N GLU A 149 -6.30 -6.71 7.88
CA GLU A 149 -7.35 -7.68 7.58
C GLU A 149 -6.75 -8.77 6.68
N ALA A 150 -6.53 -9.95 7.27
CA ALA A 150 -5.86 -11.08 6.63
C ALA A 150 -6.84 -12.19 6.30
N TYR A 151 -6.69 -12.79 5.12
CA TYR A 151 -7.44 -13.94 4.64
C TYR A 151 -6.49 -15.13 4.54
N VAL A 152 -6.58 -16.05 5.48
CA VAL A 152 -5.69 -17.22 5.59
C VAL A 152 -6.49 -18.49 5.39
N SER A 153 -5.97 -19.44 4.63
CA SER A 153 -6.68 -20.68 4.32
C SER A 153 -7.07 -21.45 5.59
N ALA A 154 -8.33 -21.89 5.66
CA ALA A 154 -8.84 -22.68 6.78
C ALA A 154 -8.41 -24.15 6.70
N SER A 155 -7.97 -24.62 5.52
CA SER A 155 -7.47 -25.98 5.34
C SER A 155 -5.94 -26.04 5.45
N ASP A 156 -5.23 -24.98 5.07
CA ASP A 156 -3.79 -24.86 5.19
C ASP A 156 -3.44 -23.52 5.88
N PRO A 157 -3.22 -23.52 7.21
CA PRO A 157 -3.02 -22.29 7.96
C PRO A 157 -1.72 -21.56 7.62
N SER A 158 -0.82 -22.15 6.82
CA SER A 158 0.39 -21.48 6.32
C SER A 158 0.15 -20.66 5.05
N THR A 159 -0.95 -20.93 4.33
CA THR A 159 -1.28 -20.26 3.07
C THR A 159 -2.10 -18.99 3.33
N ILE A 160 -1.46 -17.85 3.07
CA ILE A 160 -2.11 -16.53 3.08
C ILE A 160 -2.67 -16.24 1.69
N VAL A 161 -3.98 -16.05 1.59
CA VAL A 161 -4.70 -15.81 0.33
C VAL A 161 -4.70 -14.33 -0.04
N SER A 162 -4.92 -13.45 0.94
CA SER A 162 -4.95 -12.00 0.73
C SER A 162 -4.71 -11.26 2.04
N VAL A 163 -4.12 -10.07 1.96
CA VAL A 163 -3.88 -9.19 3.11
C VAL A 163 -4.22 -7.77 2.72
N ILE A 164 -4.98 -7.09 3.58
CA ILE A 164 -5.32 -5.68 3.46
C ILE A 164 -4.72 -4.97 4.66
N ASP A 165 -3.97 -3.90 4.44
CA ASP A 165 -3.51 -3.01 5.51
C ASP A 165 -4.41 -1.78 5.59
N TRP A 166 -5.01 -1.56 6.76
CA TRP A 166 -5.82 -0.39 7.05
C TRP A 166 -4.97 0.80 7.51
N ALA A 167 -3.75 0.56 8.02
CA ALA A 167 -2.84 1.62 8.39
C ALA A 167 -2.19 2.19 7.12
N SER A 168 -2.43 3.48 6.86
CA SER A 168 -1.86 4.17 5.71
C SER A 168 -0.65 5.00 6.14
N ASP A 169 0.51 4.35 6.20
CA ASP A 169 1.78 5.03 6.43
C ASP A 169 2.52 5.15 5.09
N SER A 170 2.51 6.34 4.49
CA SER A 170 3.32 6.60 3.30
C SER A 170 4.78 6.76 3.73
N PRO A 171 5.71 5.87 3.32
CA PRO A 171 7.13 5.98 3.65
C PRO A 171 7.83 7.10 2.87
N VAL A 172 7.10 7.89 2.07
CA VAL A 172 7.67 9.01 1.33
C VAL A 172 7.86 10.18 2.30
N PRO A 173 9.11 10.57 2.65
CA PRO A 173 9.31 11.80 3.40
C PRO A 173 8.71 12.95 2.58
N PRO A 174 7.89 13.83 3.19
CA PRO A 174 7.36 14.99 2.49
C PRO A 174 8.53 15.75 1.86
N ALA A 175 8.43 16.08 0.57
CA ALA A 175 9.45 16.87 -0.11
C ALA A 175 9.64 18.19 0.67
N GLY A 176 10.75 18.27 1.43
CA GLY A 176 11.06 19.44 2.27
C GLY A 176 11.44 19.17 3.72
N GLY A 177 11.43 17.92 4.22
CA GLY A 177 11.97 17.60 5.55
C GLY A 177 11.13 18.06 6.75
N ASN A 178 9.83 18.30 6.54
CA ASN A 178 8.90 18.63 7.63
C ASN A 178 8.27 17.35 8.19
N LEU A 179 8.18 17.26 9.52
CA LEU A 179 7.93 16.01 10.26
C LEU A 179 6.47 15.55 10.24
N ASN A 180 5.53 16.37 9.73
CA ASN A 180 4.14 15.97 9.51
C ASN A 180 3.43 16.83 8.46
N ALA A 181 2.27 16.35 8.00
CA ALA A 181 1.44 17.01 6.99
C ALA A 181 0.89 18.39 7.41
N LEU A 182 0.81 18.67 8.71
CA LEU A 182 0.34 19.95 9.25
C LEU A 182 1.44 21.02 9.15
N GLU A 183 2.68 20.67 9.51
CA GLU A 183 3.86 21.53 9.34
C GLU A 183 4.16 21.79 7.87
N ALA A 184 3.98 20.80 6.99
CA ALA A 184 4.07 21.02 5.54
C ALA A 184 3.03 22.03 5.04
N LYS A 185 1.78 21.97 5.53
CA LYS A 185 0.72 22.94 5.19
C LYS A 185 0.96 24.34 5.76
N LEU A 186 1.57 24.45 6.94
CA LEU A 186 1.94 25.72 7.57
C LEU A 186 3.18 26.36 6.94
N ALA A 187 4.17 25.55 6.55
CA ALA A 187 5.41 25.99 5.91
C ALA A 187 5.22 26.36 4.43
N ALA A 188 4.27 25.72 3.73
CA ALA A 188 3.89 26.04 2.35
C ALA A 188 3.08 27.35 2.22
N GLY A 189 3.31 28.31 3.12
CA GLY A 189 2.58 29.58 3.22
C GLY A 189 2.27 30.14 1.84
N ARG A 190 0.97 30.08 1.45
CA ARG A 190 0.40 30.44 0.14
C ARG A 190 1.44 30.81 -0.92
N VAL A 191 2.25 29.85 -1.34
CA VAL A 191 3.02 30.01 -2.56
C VAL A 191 2.02 29.74 -3.66
N ALA A 192 1.41 30.81 -4.17
CA ALA A 192 0.72 30.79 -5.45
C ALA A 192 1.78 30.41 -6.50
N SER A 193 1.96 29.12 -6.77
CA SER A 193 2.76 28.67 -7.90
C SER A 193 1.98 29.00 -9.15
N GLU A 194 2.54 29.86 -9.99
CA GLU A 194 2.04 30.26 -11.31
C GLU A 194 2.11 29.14 -12.36
N ASP A 195 1.76 27.91 -12.01
CA ASP A 195 1.54 26.83 -12.96
C ASP A 195 0.05 26.43 -12.92
N LYS A 196 -0.81 27.36 -13.35
CA LYS A 196 -2.25 27.08 -13.51
C LYS A 196 -2.46 26.12 -14.68
N ALA A 197 -2.34 24.83 -14.40
CA ALA A 197 -2.54 23.74 -15.37
C ALA A 197 -4.01 23.59 -15.84
N GLY A 198 -4.96 24.31 -15.23
CA GLY A 198 -6.37 24.31 -15.59
C GLY A 198 -7.28 24.35 -14.36
N SER A 199 -8.60 24.35 -14.59
CA SER A 199 -9.62 24.24 -13.54
C SER A 199 -10.71 23.26 -13.96
N TYR A 200 -11.21 22.45 -13.03
CA TYR A 200 -12.24 21.45 -13.29
C TYR A 200 -13.49 21.74 -12.47
N LYS A 201 -14.67 21.67 -13.11
CA LYS A 201 -15.96 21.75 -12.41
C LYS A 201 -16.44 20.35 -12.04
N VAL A 202 -16.09 19.91 -10.85
CA VAL A 202 -16.28 18.53 -10.37
C VAL A 202 -16.97 18.50 -9.01
N TRP A 203 -17.48 17.32 -8.62
CA TRP A 203 -17.68 17.05 -7.20
C TRP A 203 -16.30 16.85 -6.59
N LYS A 204 -15.94 17.71 -5.64
CA LYS A 204 -14.62 17.64 -5.01
C LYS A 204 -14.40 16.29 -4.34
N TRP A 205 -13.13 15.94 -4.17
CA TRP A 205 -12.74 14.75 -3.43
C TRP A 205 -13.40 14.73 -2.04
N GLY A 206 -13.93 13.57 -1.64
CA GLY A 206 -14.71 13.41 -0.40
C GLY A 206 -16.22 13.57 -0.54
N LEU A 207 -16.74 13.97 -1.72
CA LEU A 207 -18.16 13.86 -2.06
C LEU A 207 -18.40 12.62 -2.92
N ASN A 208 -19.18 11.68 -2.40
CA ASN A 208 -19.38 10.37 -3.02
C ASN A 208 -20.31 10.42 -4.25
N ASP A 209 -21.34 11.27 -4.20
CA ASP A 209 -22.41 11.30 -5.21
C ASP A 209 -23.06 12.70 -5.30
N PRO A 210 -23.89 12.96 -6.34
CA PRO A 210 -24.52 14.27 -6.54
C PRO A 210 -25.48 14.73 -5.44
N GLU A 211 -26.04 13.82 -4.65
CA GLU A 211 -26.92 14.15 -3.52
C GLU A 211 -26.11 14.54 -2.29
N SER A 212 -24.89 14.03 -2.17
CA SER A 212 -23.94 14.39 -1.11
C SER A 212 -23.40 15.83 -1.21
N GLY A 213 -23.61 16.53 -2.32
CA GLY A 213 -23.31 17.96 -2.44
C GLY A 213 -23.19 18.50 -3.86
N ASP A 214 -22.99 19.81 -3.96
CA ASP A 214 -22.85 20.50 -5.25
C ASP A 214 -21.44 20.41 -5.84
N ARG A 215 -21.36 20.60 -7.17
CA ARG A 215 -20.06 20.71 -7.87
C ARG A 215 -19.39 22.04 -7.55
N SER A 216 -18.08 21.99 -7.33
CA SER A 216 -17.20 23.15 -7.19
C SER A 216 -16.20 23.23 -8.36
N VAL A 217 -15.61 24.41 -8.56
CA VAL A 217 -14.50 24.59 -9.49
C VAL A 217 -13.22 24.41 -8.70
N GLU A 218 -12.54 23.29 -8.91
CA GLU A 218 -11.27 22.96 -8.28
C GLU A 218 -10.13 23.28 -9.26
N GLU A 219 -9.03 23.85 -8.76
CA GLU A 219 -7.84 24.03 -9.60
C GLU A 219 -7.13 22.67 -9.79
N ALA A 220 -6.35 22.55 -10.87
CA ALA A 220 -5.65 21.33 -11.23
C ALA A 220 -4.42 21.05 -10.34
N TRP A 221 -4.63 20.71 -9.07
CA TRP A 221 -3.55 20.35 -8.13
C TRP A 221 -3.13 18.89 -8.34
N HIS A 222 -2.42 18.65 -9.43
CA HIS A 222 -1.83 17.35 -9.68
C HIS A 222 -0.68 17.09 -8.70
N ASP A 223 -0.60 15.85 -8.24
CA ASP A 223 0.53 15.39 -7.45
C ASP A 223 1.78 15.30 -8.34
N LYS A 224 2.87 15.97 -7.94
CA LYS A 224 4.10 16.05 -8.76
C LYS A 224 4.89 14.73 -8.81
N ILE A 225 4.59 13.77 -7.94
CA ILE A 225 5.23 12.45 -7.90
C ILE A 225 4.42 11.48 -8.77
N ALA A 226 3.12 11.40 -8.53
CA ALA A 226 2.23 10.52 -9.31
C ALA A 226 2.02 11.05 -10.74
N SER A 227 2.11 12.36 -10.95
CA SER A 227 1.89 13.03 -12.23
C SER A 227 2.97 14.07 -12.49
N PRO A 228 4.23 13.67 -12.74
CA PRO A 228 5.37 14.61 -12.85
C PRO A 228 5.23 15.65 -13.97
N LEU A 229 4.42 15.34 -15.00
CA LEU A 229 4.18 16.20 -16.15
C LEU A 229 2.78 16.87 -16.10
N GLY A 230 2.09 16.77 -14.97
CA GLY A 230 0.67 17.10 -14.87
C GLY A 230 -0.24 16.03 -15.45
N TRP A 231 -1.55 16.28 -15.41
CA TRP A 231 -2.57 15.34 -15.89
C TRP A 231 -2.79 15.38 -17.39
N HIS A 232 -2.32 16.40 -18.11
CA HIS A 232 -2.64 16.62 -19.53
C HIS A 232 -1.45 16.53 -20.48
N THR A 233 -0.38 15.88 -20.04
CA THR A 233 0.87 15.78 -20.80
C THR A 233 1.28 14.32 -20.94
N ILE A 234 1.60 13.91 -22.18
CA ILE A 234 2.10 12.56 -22.48
C ILE A 234 3.42 12.68 -23.24
N SER A 235 4.39 11.81 -22.97
CA SER A 235 5.58 11.72 -23.80
C SER A 235 5.24 11.18 -25.20
N LYS A 236 5.74 11.80 -26.27
CA LYS A 236 5.49 11.37 -27.66
C LYS A 236 5.84 9.91 -27.92
N LYS A 237 6.88 9.39 -27.25
CA LYS A 237 7.31 7.97 -27.32
C LYS A 237 6.23 6.99 -26.82
N ASN A 238 5.45 7.39 -25.82
CA ASN A 238 4.43 6.55 -25.19
C ASN A 238 3.01 6.96 -25.63
N ASN A 239 2.89 7.72 -26.72
CA ASN A 239 1.59 8.13 -27.24
C ASN A 239 0.90 6.93 -27.92
N PRO A 240 -0.23 6.44 -27.39
CA PRO A 240 -0.90 5.27 -27.95
C PRO A 240 -1.53 5.56 -29.32
N SER A 241 -1.64 4.52 -30.15
CA SER A 241 -2.36 4.59 -31.42
C SER A 241 -3.84 4.87 -31.18
N GLY A 242 -4.37 5.94 -31.77
CA GLY A 242 -5.75 6.41 -31.54
C GLY A 242 -5.85 7.67 -30.68
N SER A 243 -4.73 8.29 -30.30
CA SER A 243 -4.73 9.59 -29.65
C SER A 243 -5.40 10.68 -30.48
N PRO A 244 -6.17 11.60 -29.85
CA PRO A 244 -6.67 12.79 -30.51
C PRO A 244 -5.55 13.53 -31.22
N ASP A 245 -5.87 14.15 -32.36
CA ASP A 245 -4.94 15.00 -33.07
C ASP A 245 -4.42 16.09 -32.13
N TRP A 246 -3.10 16.18 -32.02
CA TRP A 246 -2.45 17.19 -31.20
C TRP A 246 -2.76 18.58 -31.76
N LEU A 247 -3.59 19.34 -31.06
CA LEU A 247 -3.91 20.74 -31.37
C LEU A 247 -2.85 21.66 -30.76
N GLY A 248 -1.64 21.61 -31.29
CA GLY A 248 -0.58 22.52 -30.88
C GLY A 248 -0.84 23.94 -31.35
N LYS A 249 -1.14 24.86 -30.42
CA LYS A 249 -0.86 26.28 -30.67
C LYS A 249 0.65 26.42 -30.80
N HIS A 250 1.11 26.96 -31.93
CA HIS A 250 2.50 27.27 -32.21
C HIS A 250 3.07 28.29 -31.20
N ASP A 251 3.48 27.84 -30.03
CA ASP A 251 4.28 28.66 -29.12
C ASP A 251 5.74 28.57 -29.56
N LYS A 252 6.26 29.73 -29.96
CA LYS A 252 7.59 29.91 -30.59
C LYS A 252 8.77 29.75 -29.62
N HIS A 253 8.58 29.05 -28.51
CA HIS A 253 9.64 28.74 -27.55
C HIS A 253 9.77 27.23 -27.44
N GLY A 254 10.73 26.69 -28.20
CA GLY A 254 11.31 25.37 -27.96
C GLY A 254 10.32 24.23 -28.09
N ASP A 255 10.14 23.77 -29.33
CA ASP A 255 9.56 22.48 -29.67
C ASP A 255 10.44 21.38 -29.06
N ASP A 256 10.31 21.14 -27.76
CA ASP A 256 10.87 19.95 -27.11
C ASP A 256 9.98 18.79 -27.56
N GLN A 257 10.35 18.20 -28.69
CA GLN A 257 9.61 17.17 -29.44
C GLN A 257 9.31 15.88 -28.63
N THR A 258 9.69 15.88 -27.36
CA THR A 258 9.60 14.79 -26.39
C THR A 258 8.20 14.68 -25.78
N TYR A 259 7.43 15.77 -25.64
CA TYR A 259 6.16 15.80 -24.90
C TYR A 259 5.01 16.41 -25.70
N LEU A 260 3.80 15.86 -25.52
CA LEU A 260 2.54 16.28 -26.12
C LEU A 260 1.62 16.81 -25.02
N ASN A 261 1.27 18.09 -25.11
CA ASN A 261 0.30 18.72 -24.22
C ASN A 261 -1.09 18.67 -24.86
N PHE A 262 -2.09 18.29 -24.08
CA PHE A 262 -3.49 18.24 -24.50
C PHE A 262 -4.31 19.31 -23.76
N THR A 263 -5.33 19.87 -24.42
CA THR A 263 -6.31 20.76 -23.80
C THR A 263 -7.63 20.05 -23.50
N THR A 264 -7.64 18.72 -23.60
CA THR A 264 -8.78 17.83 -23.38
C THR A 264 -8.53 16.99 -22.14
N THR A 265 -9.41 16.04 -21.82
CA THR A 265 -9.24 15.12 -20.68
C THR A 265 -8.17 14.04 -20.89
N TRP A 266 -7.44 14.08 -22.01
CA TRP A 266 -6.36 13.14 -22.31
C TRP A 266 -5.09 13.44 -21.50
N GLY A 267 -4.36 12.39 -21.13
CA GLY A 267 -3.31 12.50 -20.12
C GLY A 267 -2.45 11.27 -19.90
N ASN A 268 -1.43 11.41 -19.04
CA ASN A 268 -0.56 10.31 -18.61
C ASN A 268 -1.26 9.31 -17.66
N ASN A 269 -2.30 9.74 -16.95
CA ASN A 269 -3.00 8.92 -15.96
C ASN A 269 -4.32 8.31 -16.46
N VAL A 270 -4.88 8.85 -17.54
CA VAL A 270 -6.19 8.45 -18.05
C VAL A 270 -6.11 8.29 -19.55
N ARG A 271 -6.51 7.10 -20.00
CA ARG A 271 -6.72 6.75 -21.41
C ARG A 271 -8.23 6.52 -21.57
N THR A 272 -8.92 7.43 -22.23
CA THR A 272 -10.33 7.26 -22.61
C THR A 272 -10.46 7.31 -24.12
#